data_AF-A0A2D5FFJ1-F1
#
_entry.id   AF-A0A2D5FFJ1-F1
#
_cell.length_a   1.000
_cell.length_b   1.000
_cell.length_c   1.000
_cell.angle_alpha   90.00
_cell.angle_beta   90.00
_cell.angle_gamma   90.00
#
_symmetry.space_group_name_H-M   'P 1'
#
loop_
_entity.id
_entity.type
_entity.pdbx_description
1 polymer ?
#
loop_
_entity_poly.entity_id
_entity_poly.type
_entity_poly.pdbx_seq_one_letter_code
_entity_poly.pdbx_strand_id
1 'polypeptide(L)'
;MATTLEIIRDIAQAVANINYDGAHEGMYGDGEPRPAGLKREEGHMINDRRVIDGFGVKFMGNVLRINYQSELQLKEVYANGFEDEIGRRFAEIVKFLKKEYKSLTGRTLSLKPMGEHDILVQHRSRVWTWCQAHCDYKIGGLTGVVDDEAQKELSDRNFRNLLNRGLEGYSPETP
;
A
#
# COMPACT_ATOMS: atom_id res chain seq x y z
N MET A 1 16.14 -17.22 6.16
CA MET A 1 14.86 -16.61 5.71
C MET A 1 14.65 -15.34 6.51
N ALA A 2 14.11 -14.29 5.90
CA ALA A 2 13.74 -13.10 6.67
C ALA A 2 12.63 -13.48 7.64
N THR A 3 12.67 -12.98 8.86
CA THR A 3 11.51 -13.11 9.75
C THR A 3 10.38 -12.19 9.25
N THR A 4 9.12 -12.55 9.52
CA THR A 4 7.95 -11.71 9.14
C THR A 4 8.10 -10.26 9.62
N LEU A 5 8.64 -10.06 10.82
CA LEU A 5 8.88 -8.74 11.39
C LEU A 5 9.97 -7.95 10.65
N GLU A 6 11.02 -8.61 10.17
CA GLU A 6 12.04 -7.96 9.31
C GLU A 6 11.40 -7.43 8.03
N ILE A 7 10.59 -8.25 7.34
CA ILE A 7 9.92 -7.82 6.10
C ILE A 7 9.05 -6.59 6.34
N ILE A 8 8.23 -6.60 7.40
CA ILE A 8 7.36 -5.46 7.74
C ILE A 8 8.18 -4.22 8.09
N ARG A 9 9.23 -4.37 8.90
CA ARG A 9 10.12 -3.27 9.30
C ARG A 9 10.82 -2.66 8.10
N ASP A 10 11.35 -3.49 7.20
CA ASP A 10 12.09 -3.06 6.03
C ASP A 10 11.18 -2.35 5.02
N ILE A 11 9.93 -2.81 4.85
CA ILE A 11 8.92 -2.11 4.06
C ILE A 11 8.56 -0.77 4.71
N ALA A 12 8.35 -0.74 6.03
CA ALA A 12 8.05 0.49 6.74
C ALA A 12 9.19 1.51 6.62
N GLN A 13 10.45 1.04 6.67
CA GLN A 13 11.63 1.88 6.47
C GLN A 13 11.73 2.39 5.02
N ALA A 14 11.44 1.55 4.03
CA ALA A 14 11.39 1.95 2.62
C ALA A 14 10.36 3.07 2.37
N VAL A 15 9.20 3.01 3.03
CA VAL A 15 8.16 4.07 2.97
C VAL A 15 8.62 5.33 3.69
N ALA A 16 9.22 5.20 4.88
CA ALA A 16 9.70 6.34 5.67
C ALA A 16 10.73 7.18 4.92
N ASN A 17 11.58 6.55 4.11
CA ASN A 17 12.60 7.25 3.33
C ASN A 17 12.04 8.20 2.25
N ILE A 18 10.79 8.07 1.80
CA ILE A 18 10.14 9.05 0.88
C ILE A 18 9.29 10.06 1.64
N ASN A 19 8.69 9.68 2.76
CA ASN A 19 7.71 10.53 3.43
C ASN A 19 8.31 11.85 3.97
N TYR A 20 9.62 12.00 3.94
CA TYR A 20 10.29 13.29 4.10
C TYR A 20 10.21 14.12 2.82
N ASP A 21 9.61 15.31 2.94
CA ASP A 21 9.58 16.33 1.90
C ASP A 21 11.02 16.63 1.41
N GLY A 22 11.25 16.52 0.09
CA GLY A 22 12.58 16.68 -0.55
C GLY A 22 13.43 15.40 -0.72
N ALA A 23 12.97 14.21 -0.30
CA ALA A 23 13.69 12.95 -0.53
C ALA A 23 13.85 12.57 -2.02
N HIS A 24 12.99 13.12 -2.88
CA HIS A 24 13.03 12.91 -4.33
C HIS A 24 14.11 13.75 -5.03
N GLU A 25 14.54 14.87 -4.44
CA GLU A 25 15.59 15.76 -4.99
C GLU A 25 16.99 15.40 -4.48
N GLY A 26 17.15 14.35 -3.67
CA GLY A 26 18.42 13.99 -3.05
C GLY A 26 18.92 15.04 -2.04
N MET A 27 18.10 16.04 -1.70
CA MET A 27 18.45 17.11 -0.75
C MET A 27 18.52 16.62 0.71
N TYR A 28 17.90 15.48 1.02
CA TYR A 28 17.88 14.90 2.35
C TYR A 28 18.34 13.43 2.32
N GLY A 29 19.28 13.07 3.20
CA GLY A 29 19.82 11.71 3.33
C GLY A 29 21.15 11.47 2.59
N ASP A 30 21.30 10.30 1.96
CA ASP A 30 22.53 9.82 1.29
C ASP A 30 22.87 10.54 -0.03
N GLY A 31 22.10 11.56 -0.44
CA GLY A 31 22.29 12.30 -1.70
C GLY A 31 21.69 11.64 -2.94
N GLU A 32 21.12 10.45 -2.82
CA GLU A 32 20.52 9.70 -3.94
C GLU A 32 19.04 10.08 -4.15
N PRO A 33 18.63 10.50 -5.36
CA PRO A 33 17.25 10.87 -5.65
C PRO A 33 16.34 9.63 -5.68
N ARG A 34 15.24 9.69 -4.94
CA ARG A 34 14.26 8.60 -4.81
C ARG A 34 12.87 9.03 -5.35
N PRO A 35 12.69 9.11 -6.68
CA PRO A 35 11.41 9.51 -7.28
C PRO A 35 10.38 8.37 -7.16
N ALA A 36 9.22 8.68 -6.60
CA ALA A 36 8.11 7.75 -6.39
C ALA A 36 7.02 7.84 -7.47
N GLY A 37 7.14 8.79 -8.40
CA GLY A 37 6.15 9.00 -9.48
C GLY A 37 4.94 9.81 -9.02
N LEU A 38 5.12 10.67 -8.00
CA LEU A 38 4.06 11.50 -7.46
C LEU A 38 3.97 12.83 -8.22
N LYS A 39 2.77 13.39 -8.36
CA LYS A 39 2.54 14.69 -9.02
C LYS A 39 3.29 15.84 -8.34
N ARG A 40 3.57 15.72 -7.03
CA ARG A 40 4.38 16.70 -6.30
C ARG A 40 5.85 16.75 -6.72
N GLU A 41 6.34 15.74 -7.45
CA GLU A 41 7.71 15.67 -7.96
C GLU A 41 7.83 16.37 -9.34
N GLU A 42 6.69 16.65 -9.99
CA GLU A 42 6.63 17.30 -11.29
C GLU A 42 6.46 18.83 -11.10
N GLY A 43 7.56 19.59 -11.18
CA GLY A 43 7.55 21.06 -11.17
C GLY A 43 8.59 21.72 -10.27
N HIS A 44 8.40 23.00 -9.96
CA HIS A 44 9.24 23.83 -9.10
C HIS A 44 8.48 24.25 -7.83
N MET A 45 8.98 23.84 -6.67
CA MET A 45 8.40 24.11 -5.34
C MET A 45 7.99 25.58 -5.07
N ILE A 46 8.77 26.54 -5.60
CA ILE A 46 8.56 27.98 -5.34
C ILE A 46 7.64 28.63 -6.37
N ASN A 47 7.81 28.29 -7.65
CA ASN A 47 7.14 28.97 -8.75
C ASN A 47 5.79 28.36 -9.07
N ASP A 48 5.62 27.08 -8.77
CA ASP A 48 4.41 26.36 -9.06
C ASP A 48 3.45 26.33 -7.87
N ARG A 49 2.21 25.97 -8.18
CA ARG A 49 1.17 25.79 -7.19
C ARG A 49 1.54 24.63 -6.26
N ARG A 50 1.29 24.78 -4.95
CA ARG A 50 1.38 23.65 -4.01
C ARG A 50 0.44 22.52 -4.42
N VAL A 51 1.02 21.34 -4.65
CA VAL A 51 0.32 20.09 -4.97
C VAL A 51 0.27 19.23 -3.72
N ILE A 52 -0.93 18.85 -3.26
CA ILE A 52 -1.09 17.85 -2.20
C ILE A 52 -1.18 16.50 -2.87
N ASP A 53 -0.08 15.76 -2.85
CA ASP A 53 0.01 14.43 -3.42
C ASP A 53 0.91 13.52 -2.59
N GLY A 54 0.43 12.36 -2.20
CA GLY A 54 1.19 11.46 -1.34
C GLY A 54 0.57 10.09 -1.22
N PHE A 55 1.36 9.15 -0.71
CA PHE A 55 0.89 7.80 -0.40
C PHE A 55 1.36 7.35 0.97
N GLY A 56 0.65 6.38 1.53
CA GLY A 56 0.99 5.72 2.79
C GLY A 56 0.66 4.24 2.71
N VAL A 57 1.20 3.48 3.66
CA VAL A 57 1.09 2.02 3.67
C VAL A 57 0.50 1.56 5.00
N LYS A 58 -0.43 0.60 4.95
CA LYS A 58 -1.02 -0.08 6.11
C LYS A 58 -0.85 -1.58 5.95
N PHE A 59 -0.56 -2.27 7.05
CA PHE A 59 -0.45 -3.73 7.08
C PHE A 59 -1.72 -4.33 7.69
N MET A 60 -2.29 -5.33 7.04
CA MET A 60 -3.45 -6.11 7.48
C MET A 60 -3.12 -7.59 7.31
N GLY A 61 -2.50 -8.20 8.33
CA GLY A 61 -2.02 -9.58 8.23
C GLY A 61 -0.99 -9.76 7.12
N ASN A 62 -1.32 -10.56 6.11
CA ASN A 62 -0.49 -10.80 4.92
C ASN A 62 -0.73 -9.80 3.79
N VAL A 63 -1.67 -8.87 3.97
CA VAL A 63 -2.03 -7.83 2.99
C VAL A 63 -1.37 -6.50 3.32
N LEU A 64 -0.81 -5.89 2.27
CA LEU A 64 -0.29 -4.53 2.24
C LEU A 64 -1.31 -3.63 1.54
N ARG A 65 -1.93 -2.70 2.26
CA ARG A 65 -2.77 -1.68 1.66
C ARG A 65 -1.94 -0.44 1.39
N ILE A 66 -1.88 -0.04 0.12
CA ILE A 66 -1.31 1.24 -0.31
C ILE A 66 -2.46 2.24 -0.41
N ASN A 67 -2.42 3.30 0.38
CA ASN A 67 -3.36 4.42 0.30
C ASN A 67 -2.68 5.56 -0.45
N TYR A 68 -3.37 6.15 -1.41
CA TYR A 68 -2.95 7.30 -2.18
C TYR A 68 -3.93 8.44 -1.97
N GLN A 69 -3.42 9.65 -1.77
CA GLN A 69 -4.23 10.85 -1.60
C GLN A 69 -3.69 11.94 -2.49
N SER A 70 -4.59 12.52 -3.30
CA SER A 70 -4.28 13.62 -4.21
C SER A 70 -5.35 14.70 -4.18
N GLU A 71 -4.94 15.94 -4.33
CA GLU A 71 -5.82 17.08 -4.59
C GLU A 71 -5.75 17.49 -6.07
N LEU A 72 -6.89 17.41 -6.74
CA LEU A 72 -7.02 17.59 -8.19
C LEU A 72 -8.07 18.64 -8.50
N GLN A 73 -8.06 19.19 -9.71
CA GLN A 73 -9.17 20.01 -10.18
C GLN A 73 -10.33 19.14 -10.64
N LEU A 74 -11.56 19.65 -10.48
CA LEU A 74 -12.76 18.94 -10.90
C LEU A 74 -12.75 18.57 -12.39
N LYS A 75 -12.11 19.40 -13.24
CA LYS A 75 -11.96 19.12 -14.67
C LYS A 75 -11.10 17.88 -14.98
N GLU A 76 -10.16 17.54 -14.10
CA GLU A 76 -9.27 16.39 -14.25
C GLU A 76 -10.01 15.09 -13.91
N VAL A 77 -10.95 15.15 -12.95
CA VAL A 77 -11.82 14.00 -12.62
C VAL A 77 -12.75 13.67 -13.79
N TYR A 78 -13.28 14.68 -14.48
CA TYR A 78 -14.11 14.49 -15.67
C TYR A 78 -13.31 14.21 -16.95
N ALA A 79 -11.98 14.20 -16.88
CA ALA A 79 -11.16 13.83 -18.02
C ALA A 79 -11.25 12.32 -18.28
N ASN A 80 -11.24 11.93 -19.56
CA ASN A 80 -11.25 10.52 -19.92
C ASN A 80 -9.96 9.84 -19.42
N GLY A 81 -10.09 8.66 -18.79
CA GLY A 81 -8.94 7.87 -18.32
C GLY A 81 -8.42 8.22 -16.93
N PHE A 82 -9.23 8.91 -16.10
CA PHE A 82 -8.87 9.24 -14.72
C PHE A 82 -8.48 7.99 -13.89
N GLU A 83 -9.28 6.93 -13.96
CA GLU A 83 -9.02 5.68 -13.22
C GLU A 83 -7.73 5.00 -13.69
N ASP A 84 -7.45 5.02 -15.00
CA ASP A 84 -6.21 4.50 -15.57
C ASP A 84 -4.99 5.27 -15.09
N GLU A 85 -5.09 6.60 -14.93
CA GLU A 85 -4.02 7.42 -14.39
C GLU A 85 -3.71 7.04 -12.94
N ILE A 86 -4.75 6.88 -12.10
CA ILE A 86 -4.60 6.45 -10.71
C ILE A 86 -3.97 5.04 -10.65
N GLY A 87 -4.40 4.11 -11.51
CA GLY A 87 -3.80 2.78 -11.61
C GLY A 87 -2.31 2.81 -11.98
N ARG A 88 -1.91 3.70 -12.91
CA ARG A 88 -0.49 3.93 -13.24
C ARG A 88 0.30 4.44 -12.04
N ARG A 89 -0.25 5.37 -11.25
CA ARG A 89 0.41 5.88 -10.03
C ARG A 89 0.62 4.75 -9.01
N PHE A 90 -0.34 3.86 -8.83
CA PHE A 90 -0.14 2.67 -7.98
C PHE A 90 0.99 1.77 -8.50
N ALA A 91 1.10 1.55 -9.81
CA ALA A 91 2.17 0.75 -10.39
C ALA A 91 3.56 1.36 -10.16
N GLU A 92 3.67 2.70 -10.25
CA GLU A 92 4.89 3.43 -9.96
C GLU A 92 5.28 3.33 -8.48
N ILE A 93 4.32 3.51 -7.57
CA ILE A 93 4.53 3.33 -6.12
C ILE A 93 5.00 1.90 -5.81
N VAL A 94 4.40 0.87 -6.41
CA VAL A 94 4.81 -0.53 -6.21
C VAL A 94 6.22 -0.78 -6.74
N LYS A 95 6.55 -0.24 -7.92
CA LYS A 95 7.90 -0.34 -8.51
C LYS A 95 8.93 0.32 -7.62
N PHE A 96 8.60 1.49 -7.07
CA PHE A 96 9.41 2.19 -6.11
C PHE A 96 9.67 1.34 -4.86
N LEU A 97 8.61 0.83 -4.23
CA LEU A 97 8.73 0.03 -3.00
C LEU A 97 9.62 -1.20 -3.20
N LYS A 98 9.51 -1.87 -4.36
CA LYS A 98 10.37 -3.00 -4.71
C LYS A 98 11.84 -2.59 -4.89
N LYS A 99 12.11 -1.42 -5.48
CA LYS A 99 13.47 -0.90 -5.67
C LYS A 99 14.11 -0.58 -4.33
N GLU A 100 13.42 0.15 -3.47
CA GLU A 100 13.96 0.53 -2.16
C GLU A 100 14.13 -0.66 -1.23
N TYR A 101 13.15 -1.56 -1.17
CA TYR A 101 13.27 -2.78 -0.38
C TYR A 101 14.51 -3.58 -0.79
N LYS A 102 14.78 -3.68 -2.10
CA LYS A 102 15.98 -4.34 -2.62
C LYS A 102 17.26 -3.59 -2.27
N SER A 103 17.24 -2.25 -2.30
CA SER A 103 18.39 -1.43 -1.91
C SER A 103 18.74 -1.58 -0.43
N LEU A 104 17.74 -1.65 0.46
CA LEU A 104 17.96 -1.78 1.91
C LEU A 104 18.40 -3.20 2.31
N THR A 105 17.72 -4.22 1.77
CA THR A 105 17.85 -5.60 2.29
C THR A 105 18.67 -6.53 1.40
N GLY A 106 18.93 -6.13 0.15
CA GLY A 106 19.48 -7.00 -0.89
C GLY A 106 18.54 -8.09 -1.41
N ARG A 107 17.30 -8.17 -0.89
CA ARG A 107 16.30 -9.20 -1.23
C ARG A 107 15.22 -8.65 -2.14
N THR A 108 14.48 -9.53 -2.80
CA THR A 108 13.37 -9.14 -3.68
C THR A 108 12.03 -9.21 -2.95
N LEU A 109 11.23 -8.14 -3.05
CA LEU A 109 9.86 -8.10 -2.52
C LEU A 109 8.86 -8.53 -3.60
N SER A 110 8.00 -9.49 -3.27
CA SER A 110 6.87 -9.90 -4.12
C SER A 110 5.58 -9.29 -3.59
N LEU A 111 4.91 -8.49 -4.43
CA LEU A 111 3.61 -7.89 -4.17
C LEU A 111 2.69 -8.28 -5.32
N LYS A 112 1.57 -8.94 -5.00
CA LYS A 112 0.52 -9.32 -5.95
C LYS A 112 -0.75 -8.50 -5.67
N PRO A 113 -1.32 -7.78 -6.65
CA PRO A 113 -2.56 -7.04 -6.44
C PRO A 113 -3.71 -7.98 -6.08
N MET A 114 -4.52 -7.59 -5.11
CA MET A 114 -5.71 -8.29 -4.64
C MET A 114 -6.92 -7.41 -4.97
N GLY A 115 -7.53 -7.64 -6.14
CA GLY A 115 -8.69 -6.88 -6.61
C GLY A 115 -8.35 -5.61 -7.39
N GLU A 116 -9.39 -4.80 -7.60
CA GLU A 116 -9.34 -3.53 -8.33
C GLU A 116 -9.04 -2.34 -7.41
N HIS A 117 -8.73 -1.19 -8.00
CA HIS A 117 -8.45 0.04 -7.25
C HIS A 117 -9.77 0.65 -6.75
N ASP A 118 -9.88 0.86 -5.43
CA ASP A 118 -11.00 1.60 -4.86
C ASP A 118 -10.65 3.09 -4.84
N ILE A 119 -11.46 3.91 -5.51
CA ILE A 119 -11.22 5.33 -5.73
C ILE A 119 -12.42 6.12 -5.21
N LEU A 120 -12.21 6.87 -4.14
CA LEU A 120 -13.19 7.79 -3.57
C LEU A 120 -12.86 9.21 -3.98
N VAL A 121 -13.75 9.83 -4.76
CA VAL A 121 -13.64 11.24 -5.16
C VAL A 121 -14.68 12.07 -4.42
N GLN A 122 -14.23 13.13 -3.75
CA GLN A 122 -15.07 14.04 -2.97
C GLN A 122 -14.79 15.49 -3.35
N HIS A 123 -15.84 16.30 -3.39
CA HIS A 123 -15.69 17.74 -3.57
C HIS A 123 -15.14 18.39 -2.30
N ARG A 124 -14.01 19.08 -2.42
CA ARG A 124 -13.52 20.00 -1.38
C ARG A 124 -14.13 21.40 -1.58
N SER A 125 -14.24 21.82 -2.84
CA SER A 125 -14.87 23.07 -3.27
C SER A 125 -15.45 22.92 -4.68
N ARG A 126 -15.97 24.01 -5.26
CA ARG A 126 -16.47 24.02 -6.64
C ARG A 126 -15.37 23.80 -7.69
N VAL A 127 -14.11 23.99 -7.31
CA VAL A 127 -12.95 23.88 -8.21
C VAL A 127 -12.07 22.68 -7.85
N TRP A 128 -11.94 22.39 -6.55
CA TRP A 128 -11.02 21.38 -6.02
C TRP A 128 -11.74 20.13 -5.51
N THR A 129 -11.16 18.98 -5.84
CA THR A 129 -11.63 17.66 -5.44
C THR A 129 -10.52 16.90 -4.73
N TRP A 130 -10.89 16.17 -3.68
CA TRP A 130 -10.06 15.18 -3.04
C TRP A 130 -10.27 13.82 -3.69
N CYS A 131 -9.18 13.18 -4.08
CA CYS A 131 -9.15 11.79 -4.49
C CYS A 131 -8.43 10.99 -3.42
N GLN A 132 -9.12 10.04 -2.81
CA GLN A 132 -8.55 9.06 -1.89
C GLN A 132 -8.70 7.69 -2.56
N ALA A 133 -7.58 7.11 -2.97
CA ALA A 133 -7.57 5.80 -3.59
C ALA A 133 -6.83 4.79 -2.70
N HIS A 134 -7.21 3.52 -2.76
CA HIS A 134 -6.41 2.46 -2.15
C HIS A 134 -6.41 1.18 -2.98
N CYS A 135 -5.34 0.41 -2.83
CA CYS A 135 -5.18 -0.88 -3.47
C CYS A 135 -4.47 -1.85 -2.52
N ASP A 136 -4.99 -3.08 -2.46
CA ASP A 136 -4.50 -4.14 -1.59
C ASP A 136 -3.53 -5.06 -2.35
N TYR A 137 -2.43 -5.41 -1.70
CA TYR A 137 -1.40 -6.27 -2.25
C TYR A 137 -1.05 -7.40 -1.29
N LYS A 138 -1.06 -8.64 -1.76
CA LYS A 138 -0.57 -9.79 -0.99
C LYS A 138 0.96 -9.79 -0.94
N ILE A 139 1.52 -9.80 0.26
CA ILE A 139 2.97 -9.85 0.49
C ILE A 139 3.44 -11.31 0.37
N GLY A 140 4.43 -11.56 -0.48
CA GLY A 140 5.07 -12.86 -0.60
C GLY A 140 6.16 -13.08 0.45
N GLY A 141 6.36 -14.33 0.87
CA GLY A 141 7.49 -14.74 1.73
C GLY A 141 7.27 -14.57 3.23
N LEU A 142 6.05 -14.20 3.66
CA LEU A 142 5.66 -14.20 5.07
C LEU A 142 5.47 -15.64 5.57
N THR A 143 6.09 -15.97 6.71
CA THR A 143 5.92 -17.25 7.39
C THR A 143 5.19 -17.04 8.71
N GLY A 144 4.24 -17.92 9.03
CA GLY A 144 3.45 -17.85 10.27
C GLY A 144 2.36 -16.78 10.31
N VAL A 145 2.10 -16.08 9.20
CA VAL A 145 0.91 -15.23 9.06
C VAL A 145 -0.14 -16.01 8.29
N VAL A 146 -1.27 -16.27 8.95
CA VAL A 146 -2.34 -17.08 8.37
C VAL A 146 -3.16 -16.19 7.45
N ASP A 147 -3.47 -16.72 6.28
CA ASP A 147 -4.33 -16.05 5.31
C ASP A 147 -5.76 -15.98 5.84
N ASP A 148 -6.47 -14.88 5.63
CA ASP A 148 -7.85 -14.71 6.14
C ASP A 148 -8.77 -15.83 5.65
N GLU A 149 -8.60 -16.28 4.41
CA GLU A 149 -9.35 -17.42 3.85
C GLU A 149 -9.04 -18.74 4.57
N ALA A 150 -7.76 -19.01 4.82
CA ALA A 150 -7.33 -20.21 5.53
C ALA A 150 -7.83 -20.21 6.99
N GLN A 151 -7.84 -19.04 7.63
CA GLN A 151 -8.37 -18.89 8.99
C GLN A 151 -9.89 -19.05 9.03
N LYS A 152 -10.60 -18.60 7.99
CA LYS A 152 -12.05 -18.79 7.85
C LYS A 152 -12.40 -20.26 7.66
N GLU A 153 -11.69 -20.98 6.80
CA GLU A 153 -11.89 -22.43 6.62
C GLU A 153 -11.59 -23.23 7.89
N LEU A 154 -10.53 -22.86 8.62
CA LEU A 154 -10.20 -23.46 9.92
C LEU A 154 -11.32 -23.19 10.93
N SER A 155 -11.82 -21.96 10.98
CA SER A 155 -12.92 -21.56 11.87
C SER A 155 -14.21 -22.29 11.54
N ASP A 156 -14.56 -22.43 10.26
CA ASP A 156 -15.75 -23.17 9.81
C ASP A 156 -15.64 -24.67 10.15
N ARG A 157 -14.47 -25.26 9.96
CA ARG A 157 -14.20 -26.65 10.33
C ARG A 157 -14.31 -26.86 11.84
N ASN A 158 -13.70 -25.97 12.61
CA ASN A 158 -13.78 -25.92 14.07
C ASN A 158 -15.26 -25.81 14.52
N PHE A 159 -16.03 -24.91 13.91
CA PHE A 159 -17.44 -24.72 14.23
C PHE A 159 -18.29 -25.96 13.89
N ARG A 160 -18.07 -26.58 12.73
CA ARG A 160 -18.73 -27.85 12.35
C ARG A 160 -18.37 -28.97 13.33
N ASN A 161 -17.11 -29.07 13.74
CA ASN A 161 -16.66 -30.08 14.69
C ASN A 161 -17.25 -29.86 16.09
N LEU A 162 -17.36 -28.61 16.54
CA LEU A 162 -18.02 -28.24 17.80
C LEU A 162 -19.50 -28.67 17.80
N LEU A 163 -20.24 -28.37 16.73
CA LEU A 163 -21.65 -28.74 16.60
C LEU A 163 -21.86 -30.26 16.60
N ASN A 164 -20.94 -31.01 15.99
CA ASN A 164 -21.05 -32.46 15.86
C ASN A 164 -20.63 -33.23 17.13
N ARG A 165 -19.62 -32.74 17.88
CA ARG A 165 -19.08 -33.43 19.06
C ARG A 165 -19.66 -32.94 20.40
N GLY A 166 -20.26 -31.75 20.44
CA GLY A 166 -20.64 -31.10 21.68
C GLY A 166 -19.44 -30.46 22.40
N LEU A 167 -19.72 -29.70 23.47
CA LEU A 167 -18.73 -28.91 24.22
C LEU A 167 -17.73 -29.77 25.02
N GLU A 168 -18.11 -30.99 25.40
CA GLU A 168 -17.24 -31.88 26.18
C GLU A 168 -16.18 -32.53 25.27
N GLY A 169 -14.90 -32.20 25.52
CA GLY A 169 -13.75 -32.78 24.82
C GLY A 169 -13.38 -32.14 23.49
N TYR A 170 -14.05 -31.04 23.10
CA TYR A 170 -13.70 -30.27 21.92
C TYR A 170 -12.54 -29.28 22.22
N SER A 171 -11.45 -29.41 21.47
CA SER A 171 -10.35 -28.45 21.43
C SER A 171 -10.24 -27.89 20.00
N PRO A 172 -10.39 -26.58 19.79
CA PRO A 172 -10.22 -25.99 18.46
C PRO A 172 -8.78 -26.16 17.97
N GLU A 173 -8.62 -26.44 16.68
CA GLU A 173 -7.31 -26.35 16.03
C GLU A 173 -6.90 -24.88 15.92
N THR A 174 -5.68 -24.55 16.34
CA THR A 174 -5.11 -23.20 16.20
C THR A 174 -4.20 -23.12 14.97
N PRO A 175 -4.12 -21.95 14.32
CA PRO A 175 -3.25 -21.74 13.17
C PRO A 175 -1.75 -21.83 13.48
#